data_AF-M4TCL0-F1
#
_entry.id   AF-M4TCL0-F1
#
_cell.length_a   1.000
_cell.length_b   1.000
_cell.length_c   1.000
_cell.angle_alpha   90.00
_cell.angle_beta   90.00
_cell.angle_gamma   90.00
#
_symmetry.space_group_name_H-M   'P 1'
#
loop_
_entity.id
_entity.type
_entity.pdbx_description
1 polymer ?
#
loop_
_entity_poly.entity_id
_entity_poly.type
_entity_poly.pdbx_seq_one_letter_code
_entity_poly.pdbx_strand_id
1 'polypeptide(L)'
;MRSEFVATLALASTVQAAVNDNAAEFRVFCDILGMDTRVETISITLDTAKATEVLEELAYLNLTAAPDGLLKDKNGELADKQGSDKKTERQEWETHVKKLTEKDATTGKPKYTRITSTRRKTGIATAMARAYNKAIVIKQEFDNLSKKVTGAKAKATSEIKSALYGDGKSAFDKGSLESTAANNCQDENNNKNAGKCVAWDFLCLCTASDADGATRCTHGANGGQLADPSSLETAKTAFTTIKNSCPQKPANKVLTADEIFWTISSFESLLGR
;
A
#
# COMPACT_ATOMS: atom_id res chain seq x y z
N MET A 1 17.68 29.33 15.09
CA MET A 1 17.51 30.44 16.06
C MET A 1 16.04 30.56 16.40
N ARG A 2 15.70 30.70 17.70
CA ARG A 2 14.48 30.25 18.43
C ARG A 2 14.68 28.82 18.95
N SER A 3 15.44 28.56 20.02
CA SER A 3 15.42 29.08 21.40
C SER A 3 14.08 28.88 22.12
N GLU A 4 14.11 27.88 23.02
CA GLU A 4 13.53 27.86 24.39
C GLU A 4 12.02 28.05 24.56
N PHE A 5 11.29 26.95 24.86
CA PHE A 5 10.02 26.84 25.61
C PHE A 5 9.80 25.31 25.73
N VAL A 6 9.74 24.58 26.84
CA VAL A 6 9.62 24.83 28.29
C VAL A 6 10.22 23.61 28.99
N ALA A 7 11.21 23.82 29.86
CA ALA A 7 11.38 22.97 31.03
C ALA A 7 10.44 23.53 32.12
N THR A 8 9.74 22.63 32.84
CA THR A 8 9.23 22.70 34.23
C THR A 8 7.77 22.20 34.36
N LEU A 9 7.56 21.45 35.44
CA LEU A 9 6.34 20.90 36.07
C LEU A 9 6.03 19.42 35.77
N ALA A 10 5.74 18.56 36.74
CA ALA A 10 5.88 18.57 38.20
C ALA A 10 5.50 17.15 38.69
N LEU A 11 6.20 16.68 39.73
CA LEU A 11 5.74 15.74 40.76
C LEU A 11 4.44 14.95 40.45
N ALA A 12 4.58 13.76 39.87
CA ALA A 12 3.51 12.77 39.91
C ALA A 12 3.44 12.18 41.33
N SER A 13 2.57 12.74 42.18
CA SER A 13 1.98 11.95 43.26
C SER A 13 1.40 10.68 42.65
N THR A 14 1.64 9.51 43.25
CA THR A 14 1.07 8.23 42.82
C THR A 14 -0.46 8.30 42.94
N VAL A 15 -1.11 8.79 41.89
CA VAL A 15 -2.56 8.68 41.72
C VAL A 15 -2.82 7.22 41.39
N GLN A 16 -3.51 6.52 42.29
CA GLN A 16 -4.05 5.20 41.98
C GLN A 16 -5.01 5.40 40.80
N ALA A 17 -4.68 4.85 39.62
CA ALA A 17 -5.57 4.92 38.47
C ALA A 17 -6.94 4.32 38.85
N ALA A 18 -8.01 5.10 38.68
CA ALA A 18 -9.37 4.67 38.86
C ALA A 18 -9.86 3.83 37.66
N VAL A 19 -11.01 3.18 37.85
CA VAL A 19 -11.64 2.33 36.83
C VAL A 19 -12.01 3.20 35.62
N ASN A 20 -11.59 2.78 34.43
CA ASN A 20 -11.82 3.46 33.14
C ASN A 20 -11.02 4.76 32.91
N ASP A 21 -9.98 5.04 33.68
CA ASP A 21 -9.20 6.28 33.51
C ASP A 21 -8.63 6.44 32.10
N ASN A 22 -8.32 5.34 31.41
CA ASN A 22 -7.78 5.36 30.06
C ASN A 22 -8.83 5.11 28.96
N ALA A 23 -10.12 5.32 29.23
CA ALA A 23 -11.17 4.95 28.27
C ALA A 23 -11.13 5.74 26.95
N ALA A 24 -10.71 7.01 26.98
CA ALA A 24 -10.59 7.85 25.79
C ALA A 24 -9.40 7.40 24.93
N GLU A 25 -8.26 7.16 25.58
CA GLU A 25 -7.01 6.66 25.01
C GLU A 25 -7.25 5.28 24.39
N PHE A 26 -7.89 4.38 25.14
CA PHE A 26 -8.25 3.04 24.66
C PHE A 26 -9.08 3.10 23.37
N ARG A 27 -10.06 4.01 23.29
CA ARG A 27 -10.88 4.17 22.09
C ARG A 27 -10.05 4.59 20.88
N VAL A 28 -9.18 5.57 21.03
CA VAL A 28 -8.32 6.03 19.93
C VAL A 28 -7.33 4.95 19.52
N PHE A 29 -6.76 4.22 20.48
CA PHE A 29 -5.92 3.06 20.21
C PHE A 29 -6.66 1.96 19.44
N CYS A 30 -7.93 1.71 19.76
CA CYS A 30 -8.77 0.81 18.99
C CYS A 30 -9.06 1.34 17.57
N ASP A 31 -9.21 2.65 17.40
CA ASP A 31 -9.35 3.26 16.09
C ASP A 31 -8.11 3.07 15.22
N ILE A 32 -6.91 3.19 15.81
CA ILE A 32 -5.62 2.93 15.17
C ILE A 32 -5.48 1.43 14.85
N LEU A 33 -5.73 0.53 15.81
CA LEU A 33 -5.64 -0.91 15.61
C LEU A 33 -6.63 -1.43 14.55
N GLY A 34 -7.81 -0.80 14.47
CA GLY A 34 -8.81 -1.11 13.44
C GLY A 34 -8.29 -0.93 12.01
N MET A 35 -7.22 -0.17 11.79
CA MET A 35 -6.58 -0.04 10.48
C MET A 35 -6.00 -1.38 9.99
N ASP A 36 -5.55 -2.28 10.87
CA ASP A 36 -5.02 -3.60 10.51
C ASP A 36 -5.98 -4.40 9.63
N THR A 37 -7.25 -4.43 10.04
CA THR A 37 -8.32 -5.18 9.35
C THR A 37 -8.67 -4.61 7.98
N ARG A 38 -8.25 -3.37 7.70
CA ARG A 38 -8.63 -2.59 6.52
C ARG A 38 -7.44 -2.15 5.69
N VAL A 39 -6.21 -2.44 6.10
CA VAL A 39 -5.00 -1.94 5.42
C VAL A 39 -4.90 -2.42 3.97
N GLU A 40 -5.43 -3.61 3.67
CA GLU A 40 -5.49 -4.14 2.30
C GLU A 40 -6.52 -3.40 1.41
N THR A 41 -7.48 -2.71 2.02
CA THR A 41 -8.51 -1.91 1.31
C THR A 41 -8.01 -0.55 0.83
N ILE A 42 -6.76 -0.16 1.16
CA ILE A 42 -6.12 1.02 0.59
C ILE A 42 -6.19 0.89 -0.94
N SER A 43 -7.01 1.74 -1.55
CA SER A 43 -7.29 1.68 -2.98
C SER A 43 -6.52 2.78 -3.68
N ILE A 44 -5.36 2.41 -4.20
CA ILE A 44 -4.62 3.21 -5.16
C ILE A 44 -4.35 2.24 -6.30
N THR A 45 -5.22 2.23 -7.32
CA THR A 45 -5.06 1.37 -8.50
C THR A 45 -5.29 2.18 -9.75
N LEU A 46 -4.39 2.01 -10.71
CA LEU A 46 -4.54 2.49 -12.07
C LEU A 46 -4.78 1.27 -12.96
N ASP A 47 -5.89 1.26 -13.70
CA ASP A 47 -6.19 0.19 -14.64
C ASP A 47 -5.40 0.39 -15.94
N THR A 48 -4.35 -0.43 -16.13
CA THR A 48 -3.48 -0.40 -17.31
C THR A 48 -3.98 -1.29 -18.45
N ALA A 49 -5.04 -2.08 -18.24
CA ALA A 49 -5.58 -2.97 -19.26
C ALA A 49 -6.10 -2.18 -20.45
N LYS A 50 -6.87 -1.11 -20.19
CA LYS A 50 -7.42 -0.28 -21.26
C LYS A 50 -6.33 0.45 -22.06
N ALA A 51 -5.28 0.92 -21.38
CA ALA A 51 -4.14 1.55 -22.06
C ALA A 51 -3.40 0.57 -22.99
N THR A 52 -3.30 -0.70 -22.58
CA THR A 52 -2.68 -1.76 -23.38
C THR A 52 -3.52 -2.09 -24.62
N GLU A 53 -4.83 -2.26 -24.45
CA GLU A 53 -5.77 -2.48 -25.56
C GLU A 53 -5.71 -1.34 -26.58
N VAL A 54 -5.79 -0.08 -26.12
CA VAL A 54 -5.74 1.09 -27.00
C VAL A 54 -4.41 1.19 -27.75
N LEU A 55 -3.29 0.85 -27.10
CA LEU A 55 -1.99 0.86 -27.79
C LEU A 55 -1.93 -0.21 -28.88
N GLU A 56 -2.49 -1.39 -28.63
CA GLU A 56 -2.54 -2.45 -29.63
C GLU A 56 -3.42 -2.05 -30.84
N GLU A 57 -4.58 -1.44 -30.59
CA GLU A 57 -5.43 -0.89 -31.65
C GLU A 57 -4.70 0.17 -32.48
N LEU A 58 -3.97 1.09 -31.84
CA LEU A 58 -3.17 2.11 -32.52
C LEU A 58 -2.01 1.51 -33.32
N ALA A 59 -1.42 0.41 -32.84
CA ALA A 59 -0.39 -0.32 -33.58
C ALA A 59 -0.96 -0.85 -34.90
N TYR A 60 -2.12 -1.53 -34.86
CA TYR A 60 -2.76 -2.02 -36.08
C TYR A 60 -3.22 -0.90 -37.00
N LEU A 61 -3.80 0.17 -36.47
CA LEU A 61 -4.17 1.34 -37.26
C LEU A 61 -2.94 1.93 -37.98
N ASN A 62 -1.81 2.09 -37.29
CA ASN A 62 -0.57 2.55 -37.90
C ASN A 62 -0.13 1.66 -39.07
N LEU A 63 -0.29 0.34 -38.95
CA LEU A 63 0.05 -0.59 -40.03
C LEU A 63 -0.91 -0.52 -41.23
N THR A 64 -2.15 -0.05 -41.07
CA THR A 64 -3.07 0.14 -42.21
C THR A 64 -2.56 1.16 -43.23
N ALA A 65 -1.83 2.17 -42.75
CA ALA A 65 -1.27 3.25 -43.56
C ALA A 65 0.21 3.00 -43.95
N ALA A 66 0.89 2.10 -43.25
CA ALA A 66 2.32 1.86 -43.37
C ALA A 66 2.79 1.55 -44.81
N PRO A 67 4.04 1.88 -45.17
CA PRO A 67 4.66 1.43 -46.41
C PRO A 67 4.93 -0.07 -46.38
N ASP A 68 5.06 -0.70 -47.55
CA ASP A 68 5.17 -2.16 -47.65
C ASP A 68 6.48 -2.71 -47.05
N GLY A 69 7.56 -1.90 -47.08
CA GLY A 69 8.79 -2.24 -46.37
C GLY A 69 8.59 -2.39 -44.86
N LEU A 70 7.75 -1.57 -44.24
CA LEU A 70 7.48 -1.68 -42.80
C LEU A 70 6.75 -2.99 -42.48
N LEU A 71 5.82 -3.40 -43.36
CA LEU A 71 5.07 -4.65 -43.21
C LEU A 71 5.93 -5.88 -43.45
N LYS A 72 6.90 -5.81 -44.38
CA LYS A 72 7.75 -6.94 -44.75
C LYS A 72 8.79 -7.26 -43.68
N ASP A 73 9.54 -6.25 -43.22
CA ASP A 73 10.71 -6.46 -42.36
C ASP A 73 11.04 -5.25 -41.48
N LYS A 74 10.02 -4.43 -41.16
CA LYS A 74 10.19 -3.15 -40.47
C LYS A 74 11.22 -2.24 -41.16
N ASN A 75 11.16 -2.14 -42.49
CA ASN A 75 12.12 -1.39 -43.32
C ASN A 75 13.58 -1.84 -43.12
N GLY A 76 13.79 -3.15 -43.09
CA GLY A 76 15.11 -3.78 -42.98
C GLY A 76 15.65 -3.90 -41.55
N GLU A 77 14.93 -3.47 -40.51
CA GLU A 77 15.33 -3.70 -39.12
C GLU A 77 15.36 -5.20 -38.76
N LEU A 78 14.51 -5.99 -39.41
CA LEU A 78 14.44 -7.44 -39.25
C LEU A 78 15.26 -8.18 -40.30
N ALA A 79 16.10 -7.50 -41.10
CA ALA A 79 17.03 -8.17 -42.01
C ALA A 79 18.17 -8.83 -41.23
N ASP A 80 18.66 -9.95 -41.75
CA ASP A 80 19.85 -10.62 -41.20
C ASP A 80 21.06 -9.70 -41.39
N LYS A 81 21.73 -9.37 -40.28
CA LYS A 81 23.04 -8.71 -40.27
C LYS A 81 24.08 -9.77 -39.92
N GLN A 82 25.32 -9.61 -40.38
CA GLN A 82 26.40 -10.58 -40.18
C GLN A 82 26.45 -11.09 -38.72
N GLY A 83 26.05 -12.34 -38.51
CA GLY A 83 26.03 -13.01 -37.19
C GLY A 83 24.73 -12.93 -36.38
N SER A 84 23.70 -12.20 -36.82
CA SER A 84 22.37 -12.19 -36.18
C SER A 84 21.32 -12.90 -37.02
N ASP A 85 20.79 -14.02 -36.54
CA ASP A 85 19.58 -14.64 -37.09
C ASP A 85 18.35 -14.02 -36.41
N LYS A 86 17.51 -13.30 -37.17
CA LYS A 86 16.25 -12.69 -36.68
C LYS A 86 15.00 -13.45 -37.12
N LYS A 87 15.13 -14.75 -37.42
CA LYS A 87 14.03 -15.56 -37.96
C LYS A 87 12.81 -15.58 -37.05
N THR A 88 12.99 -15.69 -35.74
CA THR A 88 11.87 -15.71 -34.77
C THR A 88 11.12 -14.39 -34.79
N GLU A 89 11.83 -13.26 -34.70
CA GLU A 89 11.24 -11.92 -34.70
C GLU A 89 10.56 -11.58 -36.03
N ARG A 90 11.09 -12.09 -37.15
CA ARG A 90 10.40 -12.01 -38.45
C ARG A 90 9.10 -12.80 -38.45
N GLN A 91 9.10 -14.04 -37.94
CA GLN A 91 7.88 -14.86 -37.87
C GLN A 91 6.82 -14.24 -36.96
N GLU A 92 7.24 -13.69 -35.81
CA GLU A 92 6.36 -12.93 -34.92
C GLU A 92 5.79 -11.70 -35.60
N TRP A 93 6.62 -10.95 -36.34
CA TRP A 93 6.19 -9.78 -37.10
C TRP A 93 5.22 -10.13 -38.22
N GLU A 94 5.50 -11.15 -39.01
CA GLU A 94 4.59 -11.64 -40.06
C GLU A 94 3.25 -12.07 -39.48
N THR A 95 3.26 -12.76 -38.33
CA THR A 95 2.05 -13.16 -37.61
C THR A 95 1.27 -11.93 -37.14
N HIS A 96 1.95 -10.94 -36.59
CA HIS A 96 1.32 -9.69 -36.16
C HIS A 96 0.72 -8.90 -37.34
N VAL A 97 1.40 -8.82 -38.49
CA VAL A 97 0.90 -8.17 -39.70
C VAL A 97 -0.30 -8.90 -40.29
N LYS A 98 -0.33 -10.24 -40.24
CA LYS A 98 -1.46 -11.06 -40.74
C LYS A 98 -2.77 -10.74 -40.04
N LYS A 99 -2.74 -10.35 -38.76
CA LYS A 99 -3.92 -9.92 -38.00
C LYS A 99 -4.68 -8.73 -38.61
N LEU A 100 -4.03 -7.91 -39.44
CA LEU A 100 -4.72 -6.85 -40.19
C LEU A 100 -5.79 -7.41 -41.13
N THR A 101 -5.59 -8.61 -41.64
CA THR A 101 -6.46 -9.26 -42.63
C THR A 101 -7.35 -10.34 -42.04
N GLU A 102 -7.20 -10.63 -40.74
CA GLU A 102 -8.07 -11.57 -40.03
C GLU A 102 -9.50 -11.03 -40.01
N LYS A 103 -10.44 -11.89 -40.42
CA LYS A 103 -11.85 -11.55 -40.44
C LYS A 103 -12.43 -11.71 -39.06
N ASP A 104 -13.16 -10.69 -38.63
CA ASP A 104 -13.99 -10.80 -37.44
C ASP A 104 -15.05 -11.91 -37.64
N ALA A 105 -15.20 -12.78 -36.66
CA ALA A 105 -16.06 -13.96 -36.75
C ALA A 105 -17.55 -13.61 -36.90
N THR A 106 -17.96 -12.44 -36.43
CA THR A 106 -19.36 -11.99 -36.42
C THR A 106 -19.72 -11.29 -37.73
N THR A 107 -18.81 -10.45 -38.25
CA THR A 107 -19.06 -9.60 -39.42
C THR A 107 -18.49 -10.17 -40.72
N GLY A 108 -17.60 -11.16 -40.64
CA GLY A 108 -16.91 -11.76 -41.79
C GLY A 108 -15.97 -10.80 -42.53
N LYS A 109 -15.70 -9.62 -41.97
CA LYS A 109 -14.88 -8.55 -42.56
C LYS A 109 -13.64 -8.31 -41.71
N PRO A 110 -12.50 -7.93 -42.31
CA PRO A 110 -11.34 -7.51 -41.56
C PRO A 110 -11.67 -6.28 -40.70
N LYS A 111 -11.26 -6.32 -39.42
CA LYS A 111 -11.40 -5.17 -38.51
C LYS A 111 -10.60 -3.95 -38.99
N TYR A 112 -9.41 -4.20 -39.55
CA TYR A 112 -8.53 -3.19 -40.09
C TYR A 112 -8.48 -3.30 -41.61
N THR A 113 -8.59 -2.18 -42.33
CA THR A 113 -8.49 -2.17 -43.79
C THR A 113 -7.31 -1.31 -44.23
N ARG A 114 -6.46 -1.83 -45.11
CA ARG A 114 -5.32 -1.06 -45.63
C ARG A 114 -5.78 0.11 -46.47
N ILE A 115 -5.06 1.22 -46.34
CA ILE A 115 -5.24 2.39 -47.18
C ILE A 115 -4.57 2.12 -48.54
N THR A 116 -5.39 2.07 -49.58
CA THR A 116 -4.95 1.83 -50.97
C THR A 116 -4.69 3.14 -51.75
N SER A 117 -5.21 4.28 -51.27
CA SER A 117 -5.07 5.57 -51.94
C SER A 117 -3.64 6.13 -51.87
N THR A 118 -2.90 6.05 -52.98
CA THR A 118 -1.51 6.52 -53.10
C THR A 118 -1.34 8.01 -52.79
N ARG A 119 -2.29 8.87 -53.19
CA ARG A 119 -2.17 10.33 -53.03
C ARG A 119 -2.09 10.80 -51.57
N ARG A 120 -2.73 10.09 -50.63
CA ARG A 120 -2.82 10.49 -49.21
C ARG A 120 -2.08 9.55 -48.26
N LYS A 121 -1.65 8.38 -48.74
CA LYS A 121 -1.04 7.31 -47.92
C LYS A 121 0.13 7.83 -47.08
N THR A 122 1.08 8.56 -47.67
CA THR A 122 2.29 9.04 -46.97
C THR A 122 1.97 10.00 -45.82
N GLY A 123 1.04 10.94 -46.04
CA GLY A 123 0.63 11.90 -45.00
C GLY A 123 -0.10 11.22 -43.85
N ILE A 124 -1.01 10.29 -44.16
CA ILE A 124 -1.73 9.51 -43.15
C ILE A 124 -0.78 8.60 -42.38
N ALA A 125 0.13 7.91 -43.06
CA ALA A 125 1.14 7.05 -42.43
C ALA A 125 2.00 7.85 -41.45
N THR A 126 2.43 9.06 -41.84
CA THR A 126 3.21 9.94 -40.97
C THR A 126 2.40 10.37 -39.75
N ALA A 127 1.14 10.75 -39.92
CA ALA A 127 0.28 11.17 -38.82
C ALA A 127 -0.01 10.02 -37.85
N MET A 128 -0.32 8.82 -38.36
CA MET A 128 -0.56 7.63 -37.55
C MET A 128 0.70 7.17 -36.81
N ALA A 129 1.87 7.20 -37.46
CA ALA A 129 3.14 6.88 -36.81
C ALA A 129 3.43 7.85 -35.65
N ARG A 130 3.19 9.16 -35.85
CA ARG A 130 3.33 10.15 -34.78
C ARG A 130 2.37 9.89 -33.62
N ALA A 131 1.09 9.59 -33.92
CA ALA A 131 0.09 9.30 -32.91
C ALA A 131 0.43 8.03 -32.12
N TYR A 132 0.84 6.96 -32.81
CA TYR A 132 1.27 5.71 -32.21
C TYR A 132 2.50 5.91 -31.32
N ASN A 133 3.53 6.61 -31.80
CA ASN A 133 4.72 6.90 -31.00
C ASN A 133 4.40 7.72 -29.75
N LYS A 134 3.49 8.71 -29.86
CA LYS A 134 3.02 9.46 -28.70
C LYS A 134 2.27 8.57 -27.71
N ALA A 135 1.44 7.64 -28.20
CA ALA A 135 0.73 6.69 -27.35
C ALA A 135 1.68 5.73 -26.61
N ILE A 136 2.78 5.30 -27.24
CA ILE A 136 3.83 4.51 -26.59
C ILE A 136 4.39 5.26 -25.37
N VAL A 137 4.76 6.54 -25.54
CA VAL A 137 5.31 7.36 -24.45
C VAL A 137 4.29 7.52 -23.31
N ILE A 138 3.03 7.82 -23.64
CA ILE A 138 1.96 7.95 -22.64
C ILE A 138 1.75 6.61 -21.89
N LYS A 139 1.78 5.47 -22.59
CA LYS A 139 1.67 4.16 -21.94
C LYS A 139 2.83 3.94 -20.97
N GLN A 140 4.06 4.27 -21.37
CA GLN A 140 5.22 4.14 -20.49
C GLN A 140 5.09 5.00 -19.23
N GLU A 141 4.61 6.24 -19.36
CA GLU A 141 4.30 7.12 -18.22
C GLU A 141 3.23 6.50 -17.32
N PHE A 142 2.16 5.98 -17.90
CA PHE A 142 1.05 5.35 -17.18
C PHE A 142 1.49 4.08 -16.43
N ASP A 143 2.30 3.22 -17.06
CA ASP A 143 2.87 2.03 -16.43
C ASP A 143 3.82 2.40 -15.28
N ASN A 144 4.60 3.48 -15.44
CA ASN A 144 5.46 4.00 -14.38
C ASN A 144 4.65 4.55 -13.19
N LEU A 145 3.55 5.26 -13.46
CA LEU A 145 2.63 5.72 -12.42
C LEU A 145 1.97 4.54 -11.70
N SER A 146 1.53 3.52 -12.43
CA SER A 146 0.96 2.30 -11.86
C SER A 146 1.95 1.61 -10.91
N LYS A 147 3.23 1.48 -11.30
CA LYS A 147 4.28 0.93 -10.42
C LYS A 147 4.49 1.76 -9.16
N LYS A 148 4.55 3.09 -9.28
CA LYS A 148 4.70 4.01 -8.14
C LYS A 148 3.52 3.87 -7.17
N VAL A 149 2.31 3.78 -7.70
CA VAL A 149 1.07 3.60 -6.95
C VAL A 149 1.07 2.27 -6.18
N THR A 150 1.40 1.16 -6.84
CA THR A 150 1.50 -0.15 -6.18
C THR A 150 2.58 -0.15 -5.09
N GLY A 151 3.74 0.46 -5.37
CA GLY A 151 4.81 0.61 -4.39
C GLY A 151 4.40 1.47 -3.18
N ALA A 152 3.67 2.55 -3.41
CA ALA A 152 3.15 3.41 -2.34
C ALA A 152 2.12 2.66 -1.48
N LYS A 153 1.23 1.87 -2.08
CA LYS A 153 0.30 1.00 -1.34
C LYS A 153 1.06 0.00 -0.47
N ALA A 154 2.01 -0.74 -1.05
CA ALA A 154 2.81 -1.72 -0.31
C ALA A 154 3.58 -1.08 0.86
N LYS A 155 4.16 0.10 0.63
CA LYS A 155 4.83 0.88 1.67
C LYS A 155 3.85 1.28 2.78
N ALA A 156 2.73 1.91 2.43
CA ALA A 156 1.71 2.32 3.42
C ALA A 156 1.23 1.14 4.27
N THR A 157 0.99 -0.02 3.64
CA THR A 157 0.64 -1.25 4.37
C THR A 157 1.72 -1.68 5.34
N SER A 158 2.98 -1.69 4.91
CA SER A 158 4.13 -2.05 5.75
C SER A 158 4.31 -1.10 6.92
N GLU A 159 4.22 0.22 6.69
CA GLU A 159 4.40 1.25 7.72
C GLU A 159 3.28 1.20 8.77
N ILE A 160 2.02 1.03 8.34
CA ILE A 160 0.88 0.85 9.27
C ILE A 160 1.10 -0.39 10.13
N LYS A 161 1.45 -1.54 9.52
CA LYS A 161 1.69 -2.76 10.30
C LYS A 161 2.89 -2.63 11.24
N SER A 162 3.95 -1.94 10.81
CA SER A 162 5.13 -1.70 11.65
C SER A 162 4.80 -0.80 12.84
N ALA A 163 4.00 0.26 12.63
CA ALA A 163 3.51 1.10 13.71
C ALA A 163 2.61 0.32 14.70
N LEU A 164 1.80 -0.61 14.18
CA LEU A 164 0.93 -1.43 15.02
C LEU A 164 1.68 -2.48 15.84
N TYR A 165 2.66 -3.15 15.24
CA TYR A 165 3.22 -4.39 15.79
C TYR A 165 4.73 -4.36 16.07
N GLY A 166 5.41 -3.28 15.71
CA GLY A 166 6.86 -3.13 15.82
C GLY A 166 7.54 -3.17 14.45
N ASP A 167 8.75 -2.63 14.39
CA ASP A 167 9.51 -2.47 13.14
C ASP A 167 9.61 -3.78 12.33
N GLY A 168 9.14 -3.72 11.08
CA GLY A 168 9.13 -4.85 10.15
C GLY A 168 8.16 -5.98 10.49
N LYS A 169 7.25 -5.80 11.47
CA LYS A 169 6.30 -6.83 11.90
C LYS A 169 4.93 -6.66 11.24
N SER A 170 4.31 -7.79 10.91
CA SER A 170 2.97 -7.85 10.30
C SER A 170 1.86 -8.30 11.25
N ALA A 171 2.25 -8.75 12.45
CA ALA A 171 1.40 -9.22 13.53
C ALA A 171 2.15 -9.06 14.86
N PHE A 172 1.43 -9.19 15.97
CA PHE A 172 2.01 -9.09 17.31
C PHE A 172 3.28 -9.91 17.46
N ASP A 173 4.33 -9.25 17.92
CA ASP A 173 5.62 -9.82 18.27
C ASP A 173 6.04 -9.22 19.61
N LYS A 174 6.66 -10.00 20.48
CA LYS A 174 7.12 -9.49 21.77
C LYS A 174 8.34 -8.56 21.65
N GLY A 175 9.09 -8.67 20.55
CA GLY A 175 10.33 -7.96 20.29
C GLY A 175 11.24 -7.87 21.52
N SER A 176 11.48 -6.63 21.95
CA SER A 176 12.35 -6.27 23.07
C SER A 176 11.62 -6.09 24.39
N LEU A 177 10.35 -6.51 24.51
CA LEU A 177 9.62 -6.43 25.77
C LEU A 177 10.39 -7.13 26.90
N GLU A 178 10.60 -6.39 27.99
CA GLU A 178 11.27 -6.84 29.20
C GLU A 178 10.29 -7.50 30.18
N SER A 179 10.81 -8.20 31.18
CA SER A 179 10.00 -8.98 32.13
C SER A 179 9.20 -8.14 33.13
N THR A 180 9.46 -6.84 33.21
CA THR A 180 8.70 -5.94 34.11
C THR A 180 7.95 -4.88 33.31
N ALA A 181 6.69 -4.62 33.68
CA ALA A 181 5.87 -3.63 33.01
C ALA A 181 6.48 -2.21 33.08
N ALA A 182 7.08 -1.84 34.22
CA ALA A 182 7.72 -0.52 34.40
C ALA A 182 8.81 -0.26 33.34
N ASN A 183 9.67 -1.25 33.06
CA ASN A 183 10.72 -1.13 32.04
C ASN A 183 10.18 -1.00 30.61
N ASN A 184 8.92 -1.39 30.38
CA ASN A 184 8.29 -1.30 29.07
C ASN A 184 7.44 -0.05 28.87
N CYS A 185 6.94 0.54 29.96
CA CYS A 185 5.87 1.53 29.93
C CYS A 185 6.29 2.91 30.45
N GLN A 186 7.58 3.10 30.75
CA GLN A 186 8.15 4.35 31.23
C GLN A 186 9.39 4.70 30.42
N ASP A 187 9.72 6.00 30.36
CA ASP A 187 10.93 6.51 29.68
C ASP A 187 12.06 6.90 30.66
N GLU A 188 12.02 6.41 31.90
CA GLU A 188 12.85 7.00 32.96
C GLU A 188 14.36 6.69 32.89
N ASN A 189 14.84 5.83 31.99
CA ASN A 189 16.27 5.47 31.94
C ASN A 189 16.81 5.08 30.55
N ASN A 190 16.34 5.69 29.45
CA ASN A 190 16.73 5.33 28.08
C ASN A 190 16.44 3.86 27.67
N ASN A 191 15.60 3.13 28.43
CA ASN A 191 15.10 1.81 28.03
C ASN A 191 13.82 1.99 27.19
N LYS A 192 14.00 1.94 25.88
CA LYS A 192 13.11 2.52 24.86
C LYS A 192 11.98 1.58 24.42
N ASN A 193 11.14 1.07 25.30
CA ASN A 193 10.03 0.18 24.87
C ASN A 193 8.67 0.88 24.78
N ALA A 194 8.46 1.95 25.55
CA ALA A 194 7.29 2.78 25.42
C ALA A 194 7.28 3.49 24.05
N GLY A 195 6.12 3.54 23.39
CA GLY A 195 5.93 4.23 22.12
C GLY A 195 6.55 3.53 20.91
N LYS A 196 7.10 2.31 21.05
CA LYS A 196 7.71 1.58 19.92
C LYS A 196 6.67 1.01 18.95
N CYS A 197 5.52 0.58 19.47
CA CYS A 197 4.38 0.19 18.66
C CYS A 197 3.10 0.16 19.48
N VAL A 198 1.98 0.33 18.79
CA VAL A 198 0.64 0.42 19.40
C VAL A 198 0.31 -0.84 20.21
N ALA A 199 0.73 -2.02 19.75
CA ALA A 199 0.47 -3.26 20.46
C ALA A 199 1.14 -3.33 21.84
N TRP A 200 2.34 -2.79 21.98
CA TRP A 200 3.04 -2.75 23.27
C TRP A 200 2.46 -1.66 24.17
N ASP A 201 2.12 -0.52 23.58
CA ASP A 201 1.47 0.58 24.29
C ASP A 201 0.07 0.17 24.81
N PHE A 202 -0.66 -0.70 24.11
CA PHE A 202 -1.87 -1.33 24.64
C PHE A 202 -1.63 -2.17 25.90
N LEU A 203 -0.53 -2.93 25.94
CA LEU A 203 -0.17 -3.69 27.13
C LEU A 203 0.10 -2.73 28.29
N CYS A 204 0.81 -1.63 28.04
CA CYS A 204 1.05 -0.60 29.05
C CYS A 204 -0.22 0.09 29.55
N LEU A 205 -1.16 0.37 28.64
CA LEU A 205 -2.40 1.07 28.96
C LEU A 205 -3.40 0.20 29.72
N CYS A 206 -3.49 -1.10 29.35
CA CYS A 206 -4.62 -1.96 29.72
C CYS A 206 -4.27 -3.16 30.62
N THR A 207 -2.99 -3.42 30.91
CA THR A 207 -2.59 -4.51 31.81
C THR A 207 -2.16 -4.01 33.17
N ALA A 208 -2.29 -4.88 34.17
CA ALA A 208 -1.79 -4.68 35.51
C ALA A 208 -0.51 -5.48 35.74
N SER A 209 0.46 -4.90 36.45
CA SER A 209 1.67 -5.59 36.92
C SER A 209 1.40 -6.51 38.12
N ASP A 210 0.34 -6.25 38.87
CA ASP A 210 -0.06 -6.95 40.10
C ASP A 210 -1.51 -7.46 40.04
N ALA A 211 -1.86 -8.37 40.96
CA ALA A 211 -3.17 -9.03 40.99
C ALA A 211 -4.34 -8.08 41.34
N ASP A 212 -4.04 -6.92 41.93
CA ASP A 212 -5.02 -5.90 42.34
C ASP A 212 -5.19 -4.76 41.31
N GLY A 213 -4.50 -4.83 40.17
CA GLY A 213 -4.50 -3.73 39.23
C GLY A 213 -5.87 -3.50 38.62
N ALA A 214 -6.39 -2.28 38.84
CA ALA A 214 -7.66 -1.81 38.33
C ALA A 214 -7.80 -2.07 36.82
N THR A 215 -9.04 -2.24 36.35
CA THR A 215 -9.35 -2.16 34.92
C THR A 215 -9.03 -0.74 34.44
N ARG A 216 -7.78 -0.51 34.01
CA ARG A 216 -7.26 0.81 33.62
C ARG A 216 -7.86 1.25 32.28
N CYS A 217 -8.09 0.30 31.37
CA CYS A 217 -8.91 0.50 30.17
C CYS A 217 -10.41 0.39 30.50
N THR A 218 -11.28 0.59 29.51
CA THR A 218 -12.74 0.57 29.71
C THR A 218 -13.24 -0.72 30.40
N HIS A 219 -14.38 -0.64 31.07
CA HIS A 219 -14.92 -1.71 31.90
C HIS A 219 -15.04 -3.02 31.10
N GLY A 220 -14.40 -4.08 31.58
CA GLY A 220 -14.34 -5.39 30.92
C GLY A 220 -13.23 -5.56 29.86
N ALA A 221 -12.57 -4.48 29.43
CA ALA A 221 -11.46 -4.50 28.47
C ALA A 221 -10.10 -4.48 29.19
N ASN A 222 -9.84 -5.47 30.04
CA ASN A 222 -8.51 -5.65 30.64
C ASN A 222 -7.75 -6.76 29.92
N GLY A 223 -6.42 -6.60 29.79
CA GLY A 223 -5.56 -7.69 29.32
C GLY A 223 -5.23 -8.72 30.41
N GLY A 224 -5.92 -8.66 31.55
CA GLY A 224 -5.57 -9.39 32.76
C GLY A 224 -4.28 -8.91 33.43
N GLN A 225 -3.78 -9.74 34.35
CA GLN A 225 -2.47 -9.58 34.95
C GLN A 225 -1.39 -10.00 33.95
N LEU A 226 -0.46 -9.10 33.65
CA LEU A 226 0.70 -9.39 32.81
C LEU A 226 1.97 -9.42 33.67
N ALA A 227 2.18 -10.55 34.34
CA ALA A 227 3.32 -10.72 35.26
C ALA A 227 4.68 -10.77 34.54
N ASP A 228 4.72 -11.25 33.30
CA ASP A 228 5.93 -11.30 32.47
C ASP A 228 5.62 -10.91 31.00
N PRO A 229 5.80 -9.64 30.63
CA PRO A 229 5.66 -9.18 29.25
C PRO A 229 6.71 -9.75 28.28
N SER A 230 7.82 -10.32 28.78
CA SER A 230 8.88 -10.89 27.94
C SER A 230 8.54 -12.29 27.41
N SER A 231 7.47 -12.90 27.91
CA SER A 231 6.89 -14.14 27.41
C SER A 231 5.98 -13.85 26.22
N LEU A 232 6.33 -14.40 25.05
CA LEU A 232 5.57 -14.17 23.81
C LEU A 232 4.10 -14.57 23.95
N GLU A 233 3.83 -15.78 24.45
CA GLU A 233 2.47 -16.31 24.56
C GLU A 233 1.64 -15.52 25.57
N THR A 234 2.23 -15.13 26.70
CA THR A 234 1.53 -14.36 27.74
C THR A 234 1.17 -12.97 27.22
N ALA A 235 2.15 -12.25 26.65
CA ALA A 235 1.93 -10.90 26.11
C ALA A 235 0.96 -10.92 24.91
N LYS A 236 1.05 -11.93 24.04
CA LYS A 236 0.14 -12.11 22.90
C LYS A 236 -1.29 -12.41 23.36
N THR A 237 -1.46 -13.22 24.41
CA THR A 237 -2.79 -13.53 24.97
C THR A 237 -3.42 -12.28 25.58
N ALA A 238 -2.64 -11.51 26.36
CA ALA A 238 -3.09 -10.24 26.91
C ALA A 238 -3.49 -9.25 25.80
N PHE A 239 -2.63 -9.06 24.80
CA PHE A 239 -2.91 -8.20 23.65
C PHE A 239 -4.13 -8.66 22.87
N THR A 240 -4.31 -9.96 22.65
CA THR A 240 -5.48 -10.51 21.94
C THR A 240 -6.77 -10.22 22.71
N THR A 241 -6.75 -10.34 24.03
CA THR A 241 -7.90 -10.03 24.90
C THR A 241 -8.28 -8.55 24.79
N ILE A 242 -7.27 -7.67 24.81
CA ILE A 242 -7.45 -6.23 24.62
C ILE A 242 -8.00 -5.92 23.22
N LYS A 243 -7.39 -6.47 22.16
CA LYS A 243 -7.82 -6.33 20.76
C LYS A 243 -9.29 -6.75 20.55
N ASN A 244 -9.70 -7.84 21.18
CA ASN A 244 -11.08 -8.33 21.08
C ASN A 244 -12.11 -7.43 21.78
N SER A 245 -11.65 -6.57 22.68
CA SER A 245 -12.49 -5.56 23.34
C SER A 245 -12.67 -4.30 22.49
N CYS A 246 -11.92 -4.15 21.40
CA CYS A 246 -12.07 -3.01 20.49
C CYS A 246 -13.35 -3.12 19.64
N PRO A 247 -14.08 -2.01 19.44
CA PRO A 247 -15.19 -1.95 18.50
C PRO A 247 -14.76 -2.38 17.09
N GLN A 248 -15.48 -3.33 16.51
CA GLN A 248 -15.17 -3.82 15.17
C GLN A 248 -15.59 -2.78 14.12
N LYS A 249 -14.67 -2.41 13.23
CA LYS A 249 -14.96 -1.61 12.03
C LYS A 249 -15.27 -2.55 10.85
N PRO A 250 -16.17 -2.19 9.92
CA PRO A 250 -16.40 -2.98 8.72
C PRO A 250 -15.12 -3.15 7.91
N ALA A 251 -14.68 -4.40 7.72
CA ALA A 251 -13.44 -4.72 7.01
C ALA A 251 -13.45 -4.30 5.53
N ASN A 252 -14.62 -4.08 4.94
CA ASN A 252 -14.79 -3.65 3.55
C ASN A 252 -14.74 -2.11 3.36
N LYS A 253 -14.71 -1.32 4.43
CA LYS A 253 -14.62 0.13 4.31
C LYS A 253 -13.20 0.52 3.89
N VAL A 254 -13.06 1.21 2.76
CA VAL A 254 -11.77 1.73 2.27
C VAL A 254 -11.08 2.57 3.36
N LEU A 255 -9.81 2.30 3.62
CA LEU A 255 -8.96 3.14 4.47
C LEU A 255 -8.43 4.31 3.63
N THR A 256 -8.78 5.54 4.03
CA THR A 256 -8.40 6.77 3.33
C THR A 256 -7.29 7.52 4.08
N ALA A 257 -6.58 8.40 3.37
CA ALA A 257 -5.58 9.26 3.99
C ALA A 257 -6.18 10.15 5.10
N ASP A 258 -7.35 10.74 4.86
CA ASP A 258 -8.03 11.59 5.84
C ASP A 258 -8.38 10.83 7.13
N GLU A 259 -8.81 9.56 7.02
CA GLU A 259 -9.10 8.74 8.20
C GLU A 259 -7.82 8.45 9.00
N ILE A 260 -6.69 8.19 8.33
CA ILE A 260 -5.40 7.99 8.99
C ILE A 260 -4.98 9.27 9.71
N PHE A 261 -4.99 10.41 9.03
CA PHE A 261 -4.60 11.70 9.62
C PHE A 261 -5.47 12.07 10.81
N TRP A 262 -6.80 11.97 10.68
CA TRP A 262 -7.71 12.29 11.77
C TRP A 262 -7.51 11.39 12.99
N THR A 263 -7.23 10.11 12.77
CA THR A 263 -6.94 9.17 13.87
C THR A 263 -5.66 9.54 14.61
N ILE A 264 -4.60 9.91 13.87
CA ILE A 264 -3.33 10.37 14.46
C ILE A 264 -3.55 11.67 15.25
N SER A 265 -4.25 12.65 14.69
CA SER A 265 -4.54 13.91 15.40
C SER A 265 -5.39 13.68 16.65
N SER A 266 -6.31 12.71 16.63
CA SER A 266 -7.09 12.32 17.81
C SER A 266 -6.19 11.73 18.90
N PHE A 267 -5.20 10.91 18.52
CA PHE A 267 -4.20 10.36 19.45
C PHE A 267 -3.34 11.47 20.06
N GLU A 268 -2.79 12.35 19.24
CA GLU A 268 -1.95 13.47 19.70
C GLU A 268 -2.71 14.39 20.67
N SER A 269 -4.02 14.58 20.47
CA SER A 269 -4.85 15.42 21.35
C SER A 269 -5.08 14.85 22.76
N LEU A 270 -4.79 13.56 22.97
CA LEU A 270 -4.92 12.88 24.26
C LEU A 270 -3.60 12.76 25.01
N LEU A 271 -2.47 13.09 24.40
CA LEU A 271 -1.17 13.03 25.07
C LEU A 271 -1.06 14.10 26.16
N GLY A 272 -0.74 13.67 27.39
CA GLY A 272 -0.49 14.57 28.52
C GLY A 272 -1.75 15.16 29.19
N ARG A 273 -2.93 14.60 28.90
CA ARG A 273 -4.15 14.82 29.69
C ARG A 273 -4.11 14.08 31.02
#